data_AF-A0A099L5M4-F1
#
_entry.id   AF-A0A099L5M4-F1
#
_cell.length_a   1.000
_cell.length_b   1.000
_cell.length_c   1.000
_cell.angle_alpha   90.00
_cell.angle_beta   90.00
_cell.angle_gamma   90.00
#
_symmetry.space_group_name_H-M   'P 1'
#
loop_
_entity.id
_entity.type
_entity.pdbx_description
1 polymer ?
#
loop_
_entity_poly.entity_id
_entity_poly.type
_entity_poly.pdbx_seq_one_letter_code
_entity_poly.pdbx_strand_id
1 'polypeptide(L)'
;MKRELNEALRAVKEAELLLMKASKEAAASKDLFKLTELNDCVDDFCKKTPSTKGEICLLADISSSTLTAALKNPEKATMTTISSIASVIGLEILIGRHNGSV
;
A
#
# COMPACT_ATOMS: atom_id res chain seq x y z
N MET A 1 40.79 16.16 -0.38
CA MET A 1 39.60 16.87 0.14
C MET A 1 38.62 17.29 -0.96
N LYS A 2 39.02 18.08 -1.98
CA LYS A 2 38.10 18.46 -3.10
C LYS A 2 37.58 17.29 -3.96
N ARG A 3 38.38 16.24 -4.17
CA ARG A 3 37.99 15.08 -4.99
C ARG A 3 36.91 14.23 -4.31
N GLU A 4 37.12 13.89 -3.05
CA GLU A 4 36.17 13.18 -2.18
C GLU A 4 34.82 13.92 -2.10
N LEU A 5 34.86 15.26 -1.96
CA LEU A 5 33.65 16.09 -1.92
C LEU A 5 32.88 16.06 -3.25
N ASN A 6 33.59 16.07 -4.38
CA ASN A 6 32.97 16.00 -5.70
C ASN A 6 32.38 14.61 -5.99
N GLU A 7 33.01 13.54 -5.51
CA GLU A 7 32.48 12.17 -5.61
C GLU A 7 31.23 12.01 -4.74
N ALA A 8 31.24 12.51 -3.50
CA ALA A 8 30.07 12.52 -2.63
C ALA A 8 28.90 13.31 -3.24
N LEU A 9 29.17 14.49 -3.82
CA LEU A 9 28.14 15.30 -4.49
C LEU A 9 27.55 14.58 -5.72
N ARG A 10 28.37 13.82 -6.46
CA ARG A 10 27.90 13.01 -7.59
C ARG A 10 26.98 11.88 -7.13
N ALA A 11 27.37 11.17 -6.07
CA ALA A 11 26.57 10.10 -5.48
C ALA A 11 25.21 10.61 -4.95
N VAL A 12 25.19 11.78 -4.31
CA VAL A 12 23.94 12.40 -3.84
C VAL A 12 23.02 12.76 -5.01
N LYS A 13 23.56 13.34 -6.10
CA LYS A 13 22.78 13.63 -7.31
C LYS A 13 22.23 12.39 -7.99
N GLU A 14 23.01 11.31 -8.04
CA GLU A 14 22.56 10.02 -8.58
C GLU A 14 21.45 9.42 -7.71
N ALA A 15 21.57 9.48 -6.38
CA ALA A 15 20.54 9.03 -5.46
C ALA A 15 19.24 9.85 -5.56
N GLU A 16 19.35 11.17 -5.69
CA GLU A 16 18.21 12.08 -5.87
C GLU A 16 17.47 11.79 -7.19
N LEU A 17 18.21 11.50 -8.27
CA LEU A 17 17.64 11.12 -9.56
C LEU A 17 16.91 9.77 -9.48
N LEU A 18 17.46 8.80 -8.75
CA LEU A 18 16.83 7.49 -8.53
C LEU A 18 15.55 7.61 -7.70
N LEU A 19 15.57 8.40 -6.62
CA LEU A 19 14.37 8.69 -5.82
C LEU A 19 13.28 9.38 -6.64
N MET A 20 13.66 10.34 -7.49
CA MET A 20 12.72 11.04 -8.36
C MET A 20 12.10 10.12 -9.42
N LYS A 21 12.87 9.17 -9.97
CA LYS A 21 12.35 8.15 -10.88
C LYS A 21 11.39 7.18 -10.19
N ALA A 22 11.77 6.66 -9.02
CA ALA A 22 10.91 5.78 -8.22
C ALA A 22 9.59 6.48 -7.83
N SER A 23 9.64 7.77 -7.49
CA SER A 23 8.45 8.58 -7.21
C SER A 23 7.55 8.75 -8.44
N LYS A 24 8.13 8.98 -9.63
CA LYS A 24 7.37 9.06 -10.88
C LYS A 24 6.74 7.73 -11.29
N GLU A 25 7.46 6.62 -11.10
CA GLU A 25 6.95 5.28 -11.37
C GLU A 25 5.82 4.90 -10.41
N ALA A 26 5.95 5.26 -9.12
CA ALA A 26 4.87 5.12 -8.14
C ALA A 26 3.63 5.96 -8.47
N ALA A 27 3.78 7.07 -9.20
CA ALA A 27 2.66 7.88 -9.68
C ALA A 27 2.04 7.38 -10.99
N ALA A 28 2.77 6.58 -11.78
CA ALA A 28 2.39 6.21 -13.16
C ALA A 28 1.51 4.96 -13.27
N SER A 29 1.36 4.16 -12.20
CA SER A 29 0.32 3.14 -12.13
C SER A 29 -0.46 3.29 -10.84
N LYS A 30 -1.59 4.01 -10.92
CA LYS A 30 -2.68 3.82 -9.96
C LYS A 30 -3.66 2.85 -10.59
N ASP A 31 -3.27 1.58 -10.69
CA ASP A 31 -4.23 0.52 -10.97
C ASP A 31 -5.30 0.56 -9.87
N LEU A 32 -6.46 1.08 -10.24
CA LEU A 32 -7.62 1.14 -9.37
C LEU A 32 -8.25 -0.25 -9.35
N PHE A 33 -8.37 -0.82 -8.17
CA PHE A 33 -9.12 -2.06 -7.94
C PHE A 33 -10.35 -1.75 -7.10
N LYS A 34 -11.39 -2.57 -7.27
CA LYS A 34 -12.59 -2.49 -6.45
C LYS A 34 -12.29 -3.00 -5.05
N LEU A 35 -13.01 -2.49 -4.05
CA LEU A 35 -12.86 -2.95 -2.68
C LEU A 35 -13.09 -4.47 -2.52
N THR A 36 -13.90 -5.08 -3.38
CA THR A 36 -14.12 -6.53 -3.44
C THR A 36 -12.85 -7.34 -3.76
N GLU A 37 -11.84 -6.72 -4.37
CA GLU A 37 -10.57 -7.35 -4.74
C GLU A 37 -9.53 -7.28 -3.61
N LEU A 38 -9.89 -6.74 -2.43
CA LEU A 38 -8.97 -6.58 -1.30
C LEU A 38 -8.31 -7.90 -0.86
N ASN A 39 -9.03 -9.03 -0.92
CA ASN A 39 -8.43 -10.33 -0.59
C ASN A 39 -7.26 -10.67 -1.51
N ASP A 40 -7.44 -10.45 -2.82
CA ASP A 40 -6.43 -10.77 -3.82
C ASP A 40 -5.21 -9.86 -3.65
N CYS A 41 -5.42 -8.58 -3.32
CA CYS A 41 -4.33 -7.66 -2.99
C CYS A 41 -3.54 -8.11 -1.75
N VAL A 42 -4.21 -8.58 -0.71
CA VAL A 42 -3.55 -9.12 0.50
C VAL A 42 -2.79 -10.40 0.19
N ASP A 43 -3.37 -11.31 -0.58
CA ASP A 43 -2.71 -12.55 -0.98
C ASP A 43 -1.47 -12.27 -1.83
N ASP A 44 -1.55 -11.31 -2.74
CA ASP A 44 -0.40 -10.90 -3.56
C ASP A 44 0.68 -10.19 -2.76
N PHE A 45 0.32 -9.37 -1.77
CA PHE A 45 1.26 -8.79 -0.83
C PHE A 45 2.03 -9.88 -0.07
N CYS A 46 1.32 -10.89 0.46
CA CYS A 46 1.92 -12.03 1.15
C CYS A 46 2.77 -12.93 0.24
N LYS A 47 2.55 -12.94 -1.07
CA LYS A 47 3.42 -13.66 -2.03
C LYS A 47 4.68 -12.87 -2.37
N LYS A 48 4.57 -11.55 -2.48
CA LYS A 48 5.67 -10.65 -2.88
C LYS A 48 6.59 -10.28 -1.72
N THR A 49 6.12 -10.41 -0.49
CA THR A 49 6.85 -10.10 0.73
C THR A 49 6.95 -11.34 1.61
N PRO A 50 7.94 -11.44 2.53
CA PRO A 50 8.00 -12.54 3.50
C PRO A 50 6.92 -12.44 4.60
N SER A 51 5.93 -11.55 4.46
CA SER A 51 4.92 -11.27 5.47
C SER A 51 3.72 -12.20 5.39
N THR A 52 3.20 -12.59 6.54
CA THR A 52 2.04 -13.46 6.71
C THR A 52 0.78 -12.66 7.04
N LYS A 53 -0.40 -13.25 6.81
CA LYS A 53 -1.68 -12.67 7.27
C LYS A 53 -1.71 -12.45 8.79
N GLY A 54 -0.96 -13.23 9.56
CA GLY A 54 -0.82 -13.04 11.01
C GLY A 54 -0.08 -11.76 11.37
N GLU A 55 1.00 -11.44 10.67
CA GLU A 55 1.70 -10.16 10.83
C GLU A 55 0.85 -8.98 10.39
N ILE A 56 0.06 -9.14 9.32
CA ILE A 56 -0.92 -8.12 8.92
C ILE A 56 -1.91 -7.85 10.05
N CYS A 57 -2.44 -8.88 10.70
CA CYS A 57 -3.33 -8.71 11.86
C CYS A 57 -2.65 -7.92 12.98
N LEU A 58 -1.40 -8.25 13.29
CA LEU A 58 -0.62 -7.61 14.35
C LEU A 58 -0.35 -6.13 14.05
N LEU A 59 0.05 -5.80 12.82
CA LEU A 59 0.34 -4.43 12.40
C LEU A 59 -0.92 -3.57 12.22
N ALA A 60 -2.03 -4.17 11.79
CA ALA A 60 -3.30 -3.49 11.63
C ALA A 60 -4.09 -3.37 12.96
N ASP A 61 -3.58 -3.94 14.06
CA ASP A 61 -4.23 -4.04 15.36
C ASP A 61 -5.65 -4.62 15.28
N ILE A 62 -5.78 -5.75 14.56
CA ILE A 62 -7.05 -6.47 14.39
C ILE A 62 -6.88 -7.96 14.68
N SER A 63 -7.99 -8.61 15.02
CA SER A 63 -8.00 -10.06 15.19
C SER A 63 -7.98 -10.80 13.85
N SER A 64 -7.52 -12.06 13.86
CA SER A 64 -7.55 -12.93 12.67
C SER A 64 -8.98 -13.16 12.14
N SER A 65 -9.98 -13.23 13.02
CA SER A 65 -11.38 -13.33 12.61
C SER A 65 -11.88 -12.05 11.96
N THR A 66 -11.47 -10.88 12.47
CA THR A 66 -11.75 -9.58 11.85
C THR A 66 -11.13 -9.49 10.46
N LEU A 67 -9.86 -9.86 10.29
CA LEU A 67 -9.22 -9.91 8.98
C LEU A 67 -9.98 -10.85 8.04
N THR A 68 -10.24 -12.08 8.46
CA THR A 68 -10.95 -13.09 7.65
C THR A 68 -12.33 -12.61 7.20
N ALA A 69 -13.10 -11.99 8.11
CA ALA A 69 -14.41 -11.44 7.80
C ALA A 69 -14.32 -10.27 6.81
N ALA A 70 -13.34 -9.38 6.99
CA ALA A 70 -13.11 -8.25 6.10
C ALA A 70 -12.69 -8.72 4.70
N LEU A 71 -11.79 -9.70 4.58
CA LEU A 71 -11.38 -10.22 3.27
C LEU A 71 -12.51 -10.98 2.55
N LYS A 72 -13.39 -11.65 3.29
CA LYS A 72 -14.54 -12.36 2.72
C LYS A 72 -15.65 -11.43 2.22
N ASN A 73 -15.92 -10.33 2.93
CA ASN A 73 -16.96 -9.36 2.60
C ASN A 73 -16.50 -7.93 2.96
N PRO A 74 -15.60 -7.32 2.16
CA PRO A 74 -14.96 -6.07 2.54
C PRO A 74 -15.94 -4.88 2.58
N GLU A 75 -17.03 -4.92 1.82
CA GLU A 75 -18.10 -3.90 1.84
C GLU A 75 -18.89 -3.86 3.16
N LYS A 76 -18.86 -4.94 3.96
CA LYS A 76 -19.51 -5.00 5.28
C LYS A 76 -18.57 -4.65 6.43
N ALA A 77 -17.26 -4.57 6.16
CA ALA A 77 -16.29 -4.20 7.17
C ALA A 77 -16.35 -2.70 7.45
N THR A 78 -15.90 -2.30 8.63
CA THR A 78 -15.81 -0.88 8.96
C THR A 78 -14.72 -0.22 8.11
N MET A 79 -14.90 1.05 7.77
CA MET A 79 -13.86 1.83 7.06
C MET A 79 -12.54 1.85 7.83
N THR A 80 -12.57 1.86 9.16
CA THR A 80 -11.38 1.76 10.01
C THR A 80 -10.65 0.44 9.76
N THR A 81 -11.36 -0.69 9.77
CA THR A 81 -10.78 -2.01 9.47
C THR A 81 -10.14 -2.04 8.08
N ILE A 82 -10.85 -1.57 7.06
CA ILE A 82 -10.32 -1.53 5.69
C ILE A 82 -9.09 -0.63 5.60
N SER A 83 -9.13 0.54 6.25
CA SER A 83 -8.00 1.49 6.27
C SER A 83 -6.78 0.93 6.99
N SER A 84 -6.96 0.23 8.11
CA SER A 84 -5.86 -0.42 8.82
C SER A 84 -5.21 -1.49 7.95
N ILE A 85 -6.01 -2.36 7.31
CA ILE A 85 -5.47 -3.40 6.41
C ILE A 85 -4.72 -2.76 5.24
N ALA A 86 -5.36 -1.81 4.54
CA ALA A 86 -4.78 -1.12 3.38
C ALA A 86 -3.46 -0.41 3.73
N SER A 87 -3.39 0.24 4.89
CA SER A 87 -2.18 0.94 5.34
C SER A 87 -1.00 -0.02 5.53
N VAL A 88 -1.24 -1.20 6.10
CA VAL A 88 -0.19 -2.21 6.32
C VAL A 88 0.38 -2.73 5.00
N ILE A 89 -0.47 -2.94 4.00
CA ILE A 89 -0.06 -3.49 2.70
C ILE A 89 0.30 -2.39 1.68
N GLY A 90 0.31 -1.12 2.09
CA GLY A 90 0.75 0.00 1.27
C GLY A 90 -0.25 0.45 0.20
N LEU A 91 -1.55 0.29 0.45
CA LEU A 91 -2.62 0.70 -0.47
C LEU A 91 -3.27 2.03 -0.02
N GLU A 92 -3.59 2.87 -1.00
CA GLU A 92 -4.36 4.10 -0.82
C GLU A 92 -5.85 3.83 -1.05
N ILE A 93 -6.71 4.29 -0.15
CA ILE A 93 -8.17 4.14 -0.30
C ILE A 93 -8.74 5.42 -0.91
N LEU A 94 -9.48 5.26 -2.00
CA LEU A 94 -10.22 6.34 -2.64
C LEU A 94 -11.73 6.13 -2.46
N ILE A 95 -12.40 7.12 -1.85
CA ILE A 95 -13.85 7.07 -1.58
C ILE A 95 -14.56 7.98 -2.59
N GLY A 96 -15.23 7.38 -3.57
CA GLY A 96 -16.11 8.11 -4.49
C GLY A 96 -17.47 8.39 -3.84
N ARG A 97 -17.95 9.64 -3.92
CA ARG A 97 -19.34 9.97 -3.57
C ARG A 97 -20.21 9.75 -4.80
N HIS A 98 -21.16 8.83 -4.72
CA HIS A 98 -22.20 8.71 -5.74
C HIS A 98 -23.23 9.84 -5.50
N ASN A 99 -23.10 10.94 -6.24
CA ASN A 99 -24.14 11.97 -6.29
C ASN A 99 -25.32 11.37 -7.05
N GLY A 100 -26.24 10.72 -6.32
CA GLY A 100 -27.40 10.01 -6.87
C GLY A 100 -28.04 10.77 -8.01
N SER A 101 -27.78 10.33 -9.24
CA SER A 101 -28.70 10.58 -10.35
C SER A 101 -29.60 9.36 -10.36
N VAL A 102 -30.78 9.51 -9.77
CA VAL A 102 -31.90 8.57 -9.89
C VAL A 102 -32.55 8.80 -11.25
#